data_AF-A0A0W7X3A3-F1
#
_entry.id   AF-A0A0W7X3A3-F1
#
_cell.length_a   1.000
_cell.length_b   1.000
_cell.length_c   1.000
_cell.angle_alpha   90.00
_cell.angle_beta   90.00
_cell.angle_gamma   90.00
#
_symmetry.space_group_name_H-M   'P 1'
#
loop_
_entity.id
_entity.type
_entity.pdbx_description
1 polymer ?
#
loop_
_entity_poly.entity_id
_entity_poly.type
_entity_poly.pdbx_seq_one_letter_code
_entity_poly.pdbx_strand_id
1 'polypeptide(L)'
;MRNLLSTHAVPDVGEQYAEAVSALVEGLRPQRETTRKDRHGQLGFYVRLYAYAAPGTDEPVWAVDYFDETSRELEEYGRQDQAQARYEELVRESAENLDVDHEGAWERFTSTDVDGVPGPLPALPQLDFSQVRGLLEDLDQDAALYLERGDDGDEELVVRRGLRGQMPEPCVLLTRAQACRELGLGTGAVPDLEDPVRGLEMEELARAVTEQRVAAAADWLFRPART
;
A
#
# COMPACT_ATOMS: atom_id res chain seq x y z
N MET A 1 10.22 -12.92 -27.99
CA MET A 1 10.54 -11.66 -27.30
C MET A 1 11.58 -10.93 -28.14
N ARG A 2 11.47 -9.60 -28.24
CA ARG A 2 12.46 -8.71 -28.85
C ARG A 2 12.71 -7.55 -27.89
N ASN A 3 13.96 -7.21 -27.63
CA ASN A 3 14.32 -6.05 -26.84
C ASN A 3 14.38 -4.81 -27.73
N LEU A 4 13.57 -3.80 -27.41
CA LEU A 4 13.52 -2.52 -28.15
C LEU A 4 14.42 -1.46 -27.53
N LEU A 5 14.50 -1.45 -26.20
CA LEU A 5 15.31 -0.53 -25.43
C LEU A 5 15.80 -1.30 -24.21
N SER A 6 17.10 -1.29 -23.97
CA SER A 6 17.65 -1.75 -22.70
C SER A 6 18.86 -0.89 -22.34
N THR A 7 19.00 -0.66 -21.05
CA THR A 7 20.18 0.03 -20.50
C THR A 7 21.41 -0.86 -20.51
N HIS A 8 21.24 -2.19 -20.56
CA HIS A 8 22.29 -3.18 -20.35
C HIS A 8 22.57 -4.06 -21.58
N ALA A 9 21.73 -3.99 -22.61
CA ALA A 9 21.86 -4.79 -23.82
C ALA A 9 21.69 -3.95 -25.09
N VAL A 10 22.25 -4.46 -26.20
CA VAL A 10 22.01 -3.89 -27.53
C VAL A 10 20.57 -4.25 -27.95
N PRO A 11 19.76 -3.30 -28.44
CA PRO A 11 18.42 -3.60 -28.96
C PRO A 11 18.44 -4.63 -30.10
N ASP A 12 17.42 -5.48 -30.16
CA ASP A 12 17.24 -6.49 -31.21
C ASP A 12 16.73 -5.89 -32.53
N VAL A 13 16.35 -4.60 -32.51
CA VAL A 13 15.71 -3.89 -33.62
C VAL A 13 16.52 -2.67 -34.04
N GLY A 14 16.24 -2.16 -35.24
CA GLY A 14 16.83 -0.89 -35.68
C GLY A 14 16.32 0.30 -34.86
N GLU A 15 17.18 1.30 -34.67
CA GLU A 15 16.92 2.54 -33.91
C GLU A 15 15.61 3.22 -34.32
N GLN A 16 15.34 3.36 -35.63
CA GLN A 16 14.11 3.97 -36.13
C GLN A 16 12.83 3.26 -35.67
N TYR A 17 12.86 1.93 -35.57
CA TYR A 17 11.72 1.16 -35.08
C TYR A 17 11.58 1.34 -33.57
N ALA A 18 12.68 1.26 -32.81
CA ALA A 18 12.69 1.48 -31.37
C ALA A 18 12.17 2.88 -30.98
N GLU A 19 12.59 3.92 -31.70
CA GLU A 19 12.10 5.30 -31.50
C GLU A 19 10.60 5.42 -31.81
N ALA A 20 10.14 4.84 -32.92
CA ALA A 20 8.73 4.87 -33.31
C ALA A 20 7.84 4.17 -32.26
N VAL A 21 8.28 3.02 -31.75
CA VAL A 21 7.55 2.33 -30.67
C VAL A 21 7.61 3.13 -29.37
N SER A 22 8.76 3.70 -28.99
CA SER A 22 8.90 4.50 -27.77
C SER A 22 7.94 5.68 -27.76
N ALA A 23 7.88 6.43 -28.86
CA ALA A 23 6.92 7.55 -29.01
C ALA A 23 5.46 7.07 -29.01
N LEU A 24 5.19 5.90 -29.56
CA LEU A 24 3.85 5.30 -29.55
C LEU A 24 3.42 4.95 -28.13
N VAL A 25 4.24 4.23 -27.36
CA VAL A 25 3.89 3.81 -25.99
C VAL A 25 3.72 4.99 -25.04
N GLU A 26 4.49 6.07 -25.22
CA GLU A 26 4.33 7.32 -24.45
C GLU A 26 2.96 7.98 -24.65
N GLY A 27 2.33 7.80 -25.82
CA GLY A 27 0.99 8.29 -26.12
C GLY A 27 -0.14 7.34 -25.75
N LEU A 28 0.17 6.10 -25.34
CA LEU A 28 -0.82 5.08 -25.04
C LEU A 28 -1.13 5.00 -23.54
N ARG A 29 -2.37 4.59 -23.24
CA ARG A 29 -2.72 4.17 -21.88
C ARG A 29 -2.30 2.72 -21.69
N PRO A 30 -1.56 2.37 -20.63
CA PRO A 30 -1.22 0.99 -20.34
C PRO A 30 -2.49 0.17 -20.03
N GLN A 31 -2.48 -1.10 -20.42
CA GLN A 31 -3.52 -2.07 -20.04
C GLN A 31 -3.40 -2.51 -18.59
N ARG A 32 -2.17 -2.66 -18.11
CA ARG A 32 -1.82 -2.94 -16.71
C ARG A 32 -0.67 -2.04 -16.30
N GLU A 33 -0.67 -1.59 -15.06
CA GLU A 33 0.33 -0.68 -14.53
C GLU A 33 0.57 -0.97 -13.05
N THR A 34 1.84 -1.15 -12.70
CA THR A 34 2.34 -1.11 -11.33
C THR A 34 3.29 0.06 -11.22
N THR A 35 3.13 0.90 -10.20
CA THR A 35 3.98 2.09 -9.97
C THR A 35 4.41 2.20 -8.53
N ARG A 36 5.58 2.79 -8.31
CA ARG A 36 6.01 3.27 -7.00
C ARG A 36 6.52 4.70 -7.12
N LYS A 37 5.99 5.56 -6.25
CA LYS A 37 6.45 6.93 -6.07
C LYS A 37 7.40 7.02 -4.89
N ASP A 38 8.38 7.90 -5.00
CA ASP A 38 9.26 8.25 -3.89
C ASP A 38 8.50 9.08 -2.83
N ARG A 39 9.18 9.40 -1.72
CA ARG A 39 8.66 10.26 -0.65
C ARG A 39 8.26 11.67 -1.08
N HIS A 40 8.70 12.12 -2.26
CA HIS A 40 8.37 13.42 -2.84
C HIS A 40 7.21 13.33 -3.84
N GLY A 41 6.62 12.15 -4.01
CA GLY A 41 5.54 11.89 -4.95
C GLY A 41 5.99 11.78 -6.41
N GLN A 42 7.30 11.70 -6.67
CA GLN A 42 7.86 11.50 -8.00
C GLN A 42 7.84 10.01 -8.36
N LEU A 43 7.54 9.71 -9.63
CA LEU A 43 7.53 8.33 -10.13
C LEU A 43 8.97 7.83 -10.25
N GLY A 44 9.40 6.97 -9.32
CA GLY A 44 10.74 6.37 -9.32
C GLY A 44 10.77 4.94 -9.88
N PHE A 45 9.60 4.34 -10.12
CA PHE A 45 9.50 2.99 -10.66
C PHE A 45 8.16 2.77 -11.37
N TYR A 46 8.18 2.06 -12.49
CA TYR A 46 6.98 1.46 -13.07
C TYR A 46 7.27 0.17 -13.85
N VAL A 47 6.25 -0.68 -13.90
CA VAL A 47 6.11 -1.74 -14.92
C VAL A 47 4.77 -1.51 -15.60
N ARG A 48 4.76 -1.46 -16.93
CA ARG A 48 3.55 -1.20 -17.72
C ARG A 48 3.42 -2.21 -18.84
N LEU A 49 2.21 -2.69 -19.04
CA LEU A 49 1.86 -3.56 -20.16
C LEU A 49 1.03 -2.80 -21.19
N TYR A 50 1.46 -2.82 -22.45
CA TYR A 50 0.76 -2.20 -23.58
C TYR A 50 0.37 -3.25 -24.61
N ALA A 51 -0.66 -2.93 -25.39
CA ALA A 51 -0.95 -3.60 -26.66
C ALA A 51 -1.11 -2.55 -27.76
N TYR A 52 -0.53 -2.79 -28.92
CA TYR A 52 -0.60 -1.90 -30.07
C TYR A 52 -0.36 -2.66 -31.38
N ALA A 53 -0.57 -1.97 -32.50
CA ALA A 53 -0.21 -2.48 -33.83
C ALA A 53 1.24 -2.06 -34.14
N ALA A 54 2.09 -3.04 -34.44
CA ALA A 54 3.53 -2.82 -34.66
C ALA A 54 3.77 -1.86 -35.84
N PRO A 55 4.61 -0.82 -35.68
CA PRO A 55 4.90 0.12 -36.75
C PRO A 55 5.41 -0.56 -38.03
N GLY A 56 4.72 -0.32 -39.15
CA GLY A 56 5.12 -0.82 -40.47
C GLY A 56 4.60 -2.22 -40.84
N THR A 57 4.08 -3.00 -39.88
CA THR A 57 3.42 -4.29 -40.17
C THR A 57 1.96 -4.34 -39.76
N ASP A 58 1.53 -3.45 -38.86
CA ASP A 58 0.20 -3.41 -38.23
C ASP A 58 -0.18 -4.70 -37.50
N GLU A 59 0.78 -5.58 -37.23
CA GLU A 59 0.55 -6.82 -36.48
C GLU A 59 0.30 -6.49 -35.00
N PRO A 60 -0.66 -7.15 -34.33
CA PRO A 60 -0.91 -6.93 -32.91
C PRO A 60 0.27 -7.46 -32.09
N VAL A 61 0.87 -6.57 -31.31
CA VAL A 61 1.98 -6.87 -30.41
C VAL A 61 1.69 -6.37 -29.00
N TRP A 62 2.43 -6.95 -28.05
CA TRP A 62 2.38 -6.60 -26.65
C TRP A 62 3.75 -6.10 -26.22
N ALA A 63 3.80 -5.08 -25.37
CA ALA A 63 5.06 -4.60 -24.84
C ALA A 63 5.02 -4.43 -23.33
N VAL A 64 6.13 -4.77 -22.68
CA VAL A 64 6.37 -4.51 -21.27
C VAL A 64 7.43 -3.41 -21.17
N ASP A 65 7.05 -2.29 -20.57
CA ASP A 65 7.93 -1.14 -20.31
C ASP A 65 8.25 -1.12 -18.82
N TYR A 66 9.52 -1.34 -18.50
CA TYR A 66 10.10 -1.34 -17.17
C TYR A 66 10.96 -0.11 -16.99
N PHE A 67 10.84 0.52 -15.83
CA PHE A 67 11.67 1.65 -15.45
C PHE A 67 11.91 1.66 -13.95
N ASP A 68 13.16 1.91 -13.58
CA ASP A 68 13.59 2.31 -12.24
C ASP A 68 14.66 3.42 -12.33
N GLU A 69 15.26 3.78 -11.19
CA GLU A 69 16.29 4.83 -11.11
C GLU A 69 17.59 4.49 -11.86
N THR A 70 17.83 3.22 -12.15
CA THR A 70 19.10 2.70 -12.68
C THR A 70 18.99 2.18 -14.10
N SER A 71 17.77 1.84 -14.54
CA SER A 71 17.54 1.13 -15.79
C SER A 71 16.15 1.40 -16.36
N ARG A 72 16.08 1.33 -17.68
CA ARG A 72 14.86 1.27 -18.45
C ARG A 72 14.96 0.11 -19.45
N GLU A 73 13.89 -0.67 -19.56
CA GLU A 73 13.76 -1.76 -20.52
C GLU A 73 12.40 -1.73 -21.21
N LEU A 74 12.37 -1.96 -22.52
CA LEU A 74 11.15 -2.09 -23.31
C LEU A 74 11.24 -3.36 -24.15
N GLU A 75 10.39 -4.33 -23.81
CA GLU A 75 10.40 -5.66 -24.42
C GLU A 75 9.09 -5.93 -25.17
N GLU A 76 9.19 -6.40 -26.43
CA GLU A 76 8.05 -6.77 -27.28
C GLU A 76 7.82 -8.29 -27.32
N TYR A 77 6.55 -8.65 -27.37
CA TYR A 77 6.05 -10.03 -27.38
C TYR A 77 4.97 -10.18 -28.46
N GLY A 78 5.06 -11.29 -29.19
CA GLY A 78 4.03 -11.66 -30.18
C GLY A 78 2.78 -12.30 -29.57
N ARG A 79 2.77 -12.54 -28.25
CA ARG A 79 1.64 -13.13 -27.54
C ARG A 79 1.38 -12.43 -26.21
N GLN A 80 0.10 -12.25 -25.89
CA GLN A 80 -0.37 -11.61 -24.66
C GLN A 80 0.10 -12.35 -23.40
N ASP A 81 -0.02 -13.67 -23.37
CA ASP A 81 0.29 -14.49 -22.19
C ASP A 81 1.77 -14.40 -21.80
N GLN A 82 2.67 -14.34 -22.79
CA GLN A 82 4.10 -14.15 -22.55
C GLN A 82 4.39 -12.76 -21.97
N ALA A 83 3.77 -11.71 -22.51
CA ALA A 83 3.94 -10.35 -22.00
C ALA A 83 3.37 -10.18 -20.59
N GLN A 84 2.21 -10.80 -20.31
CA GLN A 84 1.61 -10.81 -18.97
C GLN A 84 2.50 -11.54 -17.96
N ALA A 85 3.02 -12.72 -18.32
CA ALA A 85 3.94 -13.45 -17.45
C ALA A 85 5.19 -12.61 -17.13
N ARG A 86 5.76 -11.93 -18.14
CA ARG A 86 6.90 -11.03 -17.93
C ARG A 86 6.58 -9.83 -17.04
N TYR A 87 5.44 -9.18 -17.27
CA TYR A 87 4.98 -8.09 -16.42
C TYR A 87 4.89 -8.51 -14.95
N GLU A 88 4.27 -9.66 -14.67
CA GLU A 88 4.12 -10.11 -13.29
C GLU A 88 5.43 -10.62 -12.68
N GLU A 89 6.31 -11.22 -13.48
CA GLU A 89 7.67 -11.58 -13.06
C GLU A 89 8.43 -10.34 -12.59
N LEU A 90 8.52 -9.30 -13.42
CA LEU A 90 9.22 -8.06 -13.08
C LEU A 90 8.63 -7.38 -11.84
N VAL A 91 7.30 -7.37 -11.70
CA VAL A 91 6.65 -6.81 -10.50
C VAL A 91 6.98 -7.62 -9.25
N ARG A 92 6.97 -8.96 -9.32
CA ARG A 92 7.32 -9.83 -8.18
C ARG A 92 8.80 -9.72 -7.81
N GLU A 93 9.70 -9.74 -8.79
CA GLU A 93 11.14 -9.52 -8.58
C GLU A 93 11.41 -8.15 -7.93
N SER A 94 10.70 -7.12 -8.37
CA SER A 94 10.80 -5.80 -7.76
C SER A 94 10.25 -5.78 -6.32
N ALA A 95 9.20 -6.55 -6.05
CA ALA A 95 8.61 -6.70 -4.72
C ALA A 95 9.56 -7.38 -3.72
N GLU A 96 10.39 -8.33 -4.18
CA GLU A 96 11.42 -8.99 -3.35
C GLU A 96 12.48 -8.02 -2.83
N ASN A 97 12.66 -6.89 -3.51
CA ASN A 97 13.61 -5.84 -3.15
C ASN A 97 12.97 -4.71 -2.31
N LEU A 98 11.68 -4.79 -1.97
CA LEU A 98 11.05 -3.84 -1.06
C LEU A 98 11.54 -4.10 0.37
N ASP A 99 12.17 -3.08 0.96
CA ASP A 99 12.69 -3.15 2.32
C ASP A 99 11.78 -2.37 3.30
N VAL A 100 12.19 -2.36 4.56
CA VAL A 100 11.68 -1.46 5.58
C VAL A 100 12.39 -0.12 5.46
N ASP A 101 11.63 0.96 5.35
CA ASP A 101 12.19 2.30 5.28
C ASP A 101 12.83 2.74 6.61
N HIS A 102 13.47 3.91 6.59
CA HIS A 102 14.08 4.53 7.77
C HIS A 102 13.14 4.79 8.95
N GLU A 103 11.82 4.75 8.76
CA GLU A 103 10.80 4.94 9.79
C GLU A 103 10.25 3.61 10.32
N GLY A 104 10.70 2.47 9.77
CA GLY A 104 10.23 1.15 10.17
C GLY A 104 8.96 0.70 9.44
N ALA A 105 8.50 1.46 8.45
CA ALA A 105 7.36 1.13 7.59
C ALA A 105 7.82 0.30 6.39
N TRP A 106 6.96 -0.58 5.89
CA TRP A 106 7.31 -1.36 4.69
C TRP A 106 7.18 -0.49 3.45
N GLU A 107 8.18 -0.53 2.57
CA GLU A 107 8.01 0.02 1.23
C GLU A 107 6.91 -0.74 0.49
N ARG A 108 6.10 0.00 -0.29
CA ARG A 108 4.94 -0.51 -1.01
C ARG A 108 4.87 0.11 -2.39
N PHE A 109 4.24 -0.60 -3.32
CA PHE A 109 3.83 0.02 -4.58
C PHE A 109 2.70 1.02 -4.32
N THR A 110 2.74 2.15 -5.02
CA THR A 110 1.66 3.15 -5.02
C THR A 110 0.42 2.61 -5.74
N SER A 111 0.61 1.72 -6.70
CA SER A 111 -0.45 0.93 -7.33
C SER A 111 0.14 -0.37 -7.85
N THR A 112 -0.61 -1.47 -7.75
CA THR A 112 -0.27 -2.76 -8.33
C THR A 112 -1.56 -3.55 -8.52
N ASP A 113 -1.61 -4.36 -9.57
CA ASP A 113 -2.69 -5.31 -9.84
C ASP A 113 -2.21 -6.78 -9.77
N VAL A 114 -1.02 -7.00 -9.19
CA VAL A 114 -0.40 -8.33 -9.07
C VAL A 114 -0.67 -8.90 -7.69
N ASP A 115 -1.32 -10.06 -7.66
CA ASP A 115 -1.64 -10.77 -6.42
C ASP A 115 -0.38 -11.12 -5.61
N GLY A 116 -0.49 -10.95 -4.29
CA GLY A 116 0.59 -11.24 -3.34
C GLY A 116 1.70 -10.19 -3.26
N VAL A 117 1.63 -9.14 -4.08
CA VAL A 117 2.61 -8.05 -4.08
C VAL A 117 2.13 -6.91 -3.18
N PRO A 118 2.99 -6.34 -2.30
CA PRO A 118 2.59 -5.24 -1.42
C PRO A 118 2.15 -3.98 -2.18
N GLY A 119 0.83 -3.82 -2.31
CA GLY A 119 0.19 -2.63 -2.87
C GLY A 119 -0.02 -1.51 -1.85
N PRO A 120 -0.71 -0.43 -2.26
CA PRO A 120 -1.02 0.67 -1.36
C PRO A 120 -1.88 0.18 -0.20
N LEU A 121 -1.70 0.79 0.98
CA LEU A 121 -2.63 0.56 2.07
C LEU A 121 -4.02 1.06 1.68
N PRO A 122 -5.10 0.40 2.11
CA PRO A 122 -6.43 0.96 2.02
C PRO A 122 -6.52 2.25 2.84
N ALA A 123 -7.59 3.02 2.63
CA ALA A 123 -7.82 4.24 3.37
C ALA A 123 -7.78 3.95 4.89
N LEU A 124 -6.87 4.61 5.60
CA LEU A 124 -6.71 4.39 7.03
C LEU A 124 -7.93 4.95 7.77
N PRO A 125 -8.58 4.16 8.64
CA PRO A 125 -9.71 4.66 9.42
C PRO A 125 -9.23 5.74 10.39
N GLN A 126 -10.08 6.74 10.57
CA GLN A 126 -9.86 7.76 11.60
C GLN A 126 -10.49 7.28 12.90
N LEU A 127 -9.79 7.48 14.02
CA LEU A 127 -10.40 7.32 15.33
C LEU A 127 -11.15 8.61 15.70
N ASP A 128 -12.37 8.49 16.17
CA ASP A 128 -13.16 9.62 16.65
C ASP A 128 -13.38 9.61 18.17
N PHE A 129 -13.92 10.73 18.68
CA PHE A 129 -14.19 10.89 20.11
C PHE A 129 -15.16 9.82 20.64
N SER A 130 -16.11 9.37 19.81
CA SER A 130 -17.15 8.44 20.22
C SER A 130 -16.58 7.04 20.50
N GLN A 131 -15.56 6.64 19.75
CA GLN A 131 -14.85 5.39 19.97
C GLN A 131 -14.01 5.42 21.25
N VAL A 132 -13.28 6.52 21.50
CA VAL A 132 -12.52 6.70 22.77
C VAL A 132 -13.47 6.73 23.97
N ARG A 133 -14.59 7.46 23.84
CA ARG A 133 -15.64 7.47 24.87
C ARG A 133 -16.19 6.07 25.13
N GLY A 134 -16.58 5.34 24.07
CA GLY A 134 -17.10 3.98 24.19
C GLY A 134 -16.09 2.99 24.77
N LEU A 135 -14.78 3.22 24.62
CA LEU A 135 -13.72 2.48 25.28
C LEU A 135 -13.67 2.77 26.79
N LEU A 136 -13.83 4.03 27.19
CA LEU A 136 -13.79 4.45 28.59
C LEU A 136 -15.04 4.04 29.39
N GLU A 137 -16.19 3.99 28.73
CA GLU A 137 -17.46 3.50 29.27
C GLU A 137 -17.45 1.98 29.51
N ASP A 138 -16.54 1.24 28.86
CA ASP A 138 -16.35 -0.18 29.13
C ASP A 138 -15.79 -0.37 30.55
N LEU A 139 -16.42 -1.24 31.33
CA LEU A 139 -16.01 -1.52 32.70
C LEU A 139 -14.89 -2.58 32.75
N ASP A 140 -14.65 -3.28 31.65
CA ASP A 140 -13.55 -4.22 31.54
C ASP A 140 -12.21 -3.46 31.43
N GLN A 141 -11.26 -3.79 32.31
CA GLN A 141 -9.94 -3.14 32.30
C GLN A 141 -9.10 -3.56 31.10
N ASP A 142 -9.40 -4.72 30.51
CA ASP A 142 -8.72 -5.25 29.33
C ASP A 142 -9.39 -4.80 28.03
N ALA A 143 -10.42 -3.94 28.08
CA ALA A 143 -11.03 -3.36 26.89
C ALA A 143 -10.00 -2.59 26.05
N ALA A 144 -10.08 -2.76 24.74
CA ALA A 144 -9.19 -2.15 23.78
C ALA A 144 -9.90 -1.83 22.45
N LEU A 145 -9.41 -0.79 21.80
CA LEU A 145 -9.65 -0.51 20.38
C LEU A 145 -8.52 -1.15 19.58
N TYR A 146 -8.86 -1.86 18.52
CA TYR A 146 -7.90 -2.54 17.67
C TYR A 146 -8.31 -2.44 16.20
N LEU A 147 -7.33 -2.61 15.31
CA LEU A 147 -7.51 -2.56 13.87
C LEU A 147 -7.63 -3.97 13.30
N GLU A 148 -8.58 -4.18 12.40
CA GLU A 148 -8.75 -5.42 11.66
C GLU A 148 -9.15 -5.16 10.20
N ARG A 149 -9.02 -6.19 9.34
CA ARG A 149 -9.54 -6.16 7.97
C ARG A 149 -11.07 -6.33 7.99
N GLY A 150 -11.77 -5.59 7.13
CA GLY A 150 -13.21 -5.68 6.97
C GLY A 150 -13.67 -7.03 6.39
N ASP A 151 -14.97 -7.31 6.55
CA ASP A 151 -15.57 -8.58 6.10
C ASP A 151 -15.70 -8.65 4.56
N ASP A 152 -15.67 -7.49 3.87
CA ASP A 152 -15.79 -7.38 2.41
C ASP A 152 -14.47 -7.60 1.65
N GLY A 153 -13.38 -7.93 2.36
CA GLY A 153 -12.08 -8.30 1.78
C GLY A 153 -10.93 -7.37 2.19
N ASP A 154 -9.80 -7.51 1.50
CA ASP A 154 -8.50 -6.87 1.82
C ASP A 154 -8.48 -5.34 1.62
N GLU A 155 -9.58 -4.73 1.22
CA GLU A 155 -9.67 -3.32 0.83
C GLU A 155 -10.24 -2.39 1.92
N GLU A 156 -10.75 -2.94 3.02
CA GLU A 156 -11.29 -2.14 4.12
C GLU A 156 -10.57 -2.43 5.44
N LEU A 157 -10.28 -1.36 6.18
CA LEU A 157 -9.76 -1.40 7.53
C LEU A 157 -10.79 -0.83 8.49
N VAL A 158 -11.14 -1.58 9.52
CA VAL A 158 -12.11 -1.17 10.52
C VAL A 158 -11.51 -1.18 11.92
N VAL A 159 -11.90 -0.18 12.71
CA VAL A 159 -11.57 -0.15 14.14
C VAL A 159 -12.68 -0.85 14.90
N ARG A 160 -12.33 -1.90 15.64
CA ARG A 160 -13.25 -2.65 16.50
C ARG A 160 -12.87 -2.53 17.96
N ARG A 161 -13.84 -2.85 18.82
CA ARG A 161 -13.69 -2.90 20.28
C ARG A 161 -13.74 -4.34 20.75
N GLY A 162 -12.84 -4.71 21.64
CA GLY A 162 -12.80 -6.05 22.23
C GLY A 162 -11.80 -6.12 23.37
N LEU A 163 -11.40 -7.34 23.73
CA LEU A 163 -10.44 -7.57 24.81
C LEU A 163 -9.02 -7.63 24.25
N ARG A 164 -8.10 -6.91 24.88
CA ARG A 164 -6.68 -6.85 24.50
C ARG A 164 -6.08 -8.26 24.30
N GLY A 165 -6.34 -9.18 25.22
CA GLY A 165 -5.76 -10.53 25.18
C GLY A 165 -6.25 -11.41 24.01
N GLN A 166 -7.23 -10.96 23.23
CA GLN A 166 -7.76 -11.68 22.07
C GLN A 166 -7.14 -11.20 20.76
N MET A 167 -6.38 -10.11 20.76
CA MET A 167 -5.83 -9.49 19.56
C MET A 167 -4.29 -9.45 19.60
N PRO A 168 -3.62 -9.59 18.45
CA PRO A 168 -2.18 -9.35 18.38
C PRO A 168 -1.85 -7.93 18.85
N GLU A 169 -0.85 -7.79 19.72
CA GLU A 169 -0.42 -6.47 20.24
C GLU A 169 -0.16 -5.42 19.13
N PRO A 170 0.42 -5.74 17.96
CA PRO A 170 0.59 -4.78 16.87
C PRO A 170 -0.72 -4.22 16.29
N CYS A 171 -1.84 -4.93 16.45
CA CYS A 171 -3.16 -4.46 16.01
C CYS A 171 -3.88 -3.62 17.08
N VAL A 172 -3.42 -3.66 18.34
CA VAL A 172 -4.05 -2.91 19.43
C VAL A 172 -3.67 -1.44 19.32
N LEU A 173 -4.68 -0.60 19.07
CA LEU A 173 -4.51 0.84 18.89
C LEU A 173 -4.49 1.56 20.24
N LEU A 174 -5.46 1.28 21.10
CA LEU A 174 -5.61 1.96 22.38
C LEU A 174 -6.31 1.07 23.38
N THR A 175 -5.64 0.75 24.47
CA THR A 175 -6.27 0.08 25.62
C THR A 175 -6.97 1.08 26.52
N ARG A 176 -8.00 0.66 27.24
CA ARG A 176 -8.68 1.48 28.23
C ARG A 176 -7.72 2.03 29.28
N ALA A 177 -6.81 1.18 29.77
CA ALA A 177 -5.79 1.59 30.74
C ALA A 177 -4.85 2.68 30.21
N GLN A 178 -4.49 2.65 28.92
CA GLN A 178 -3.73 3.72 28.26
C GLN A 178 -4.58 4.98 28.14
N ALA A 179 -5.81 4.88 27.64
CA ALA A 179 -6.72 6.02 27.50
C ALA A 179 -6.93 6.74 28.84
N CYS A 180 -7.20 6.00 29.92
CA CYS A 180 -7.31 6.58 31.26
C CYS A 180 -6.02 7.29 31.68
N ARG A 181 -4.85 6.69 31.44
CA ARG A 181 -3.57 7.29 31.81
C ARG A 181 -3.29 8.58 31.04
N GLU A 182 -3.51 8.57 29.73
CA GLU A 182 -3.26 9.71 28.85
C GLU A 182 -4.21 10.87 29.17
N LEU A 183 -5.44 10.58 29.62
CA LEU A 183 -6.42 11.57 30.07
C LEU A 183 -6.31 11.92 31.58
N GLY A 184 -5.34 11.36 32.30
CA GLY A 184 -5.18 11.63 33.75
C GLY A 184 -6.32 11.10 34.63
N LEU A 185 -7.02 10.06 34.18
CA LEU A 185 -8.11 9.38 34.89
C LEU A 185 -7.57 8.22 35.75
N GLY A 186 -8.22 7.95 36.88
CA GLY A 186 -7.95 6.74 37.66
C GLY A 186 -8.33 5.49 36.89
N THR A 187 -7.56 4.40 37.02
CA THR A 187 -7.74 3.15 36.25
C THR A 187 -9.10 2.47 36.46
N GLY A 188 -9.83 2.79 37.53
CA GLY A 188 -11.19 2.31 37.79
C GLY A 188 -12.26 3.41 37.80
N ALA A 189 -11.94 4.64 37.38
CA ALA A 189 -12.93 5.71 37.31
C ALA A 189 -13.76 5.56 36.03
N VAL A 190 -15.07 5.75 36.16
CA VAL A 190 -15.93 6.11 35.02
C VAL A 190 -15.82 7.63 34.90
N PRO A 191 -15.16 8.16 33.86
CA PRO A 191 -15.03 9.61 33.69
C PRO A 191 -16.40 10.28 33.60
N ASP A 192 -16.48 11.53 34.06
CA ASP A 192 -17.62 12.38 33.74
C ASP A 192 -17.50 12.81 32.27
N LEU A 193 -18.22 12.09 31.42
CA LEU A 193 -18.16 12.23 29.97
C LEU A 193 -19.03 13.39 29.44
N GLU A 194 -19.73 14.10 30.33
CA GLU A 194 -20.49 15.31 30.00
C GLU A 194 -19.65 16.59 30.11
N ASP A 195 -18.42 16.49 30.64
CA ASP A 195 -17.47 17.62 30.71
C ASP A 195 -16.95 17.98 29.31
N PRO A 196 -17.18 19.22 28.82
CA PRO A 196 -16.73 19.65 27.50
C PRO A 196 -15.20 19.67 27.36
N VAL A 197 -14.45 19.88 28.45
CA VAL A 197 -12.98 19.80 28.41
C VAL A 197 -12.53 18.37 28.12
N ARG A 198 -13.22 17.38 28.69
CA ARG A 198 -12.95 15.96 28.42
C ARG A 198 -13.26 15.57 26.98
N GLY A 199 -14.30 16.17 26.40
CA GLY A 199 -14.59 16.03 24.97
C GLY A 199 -13.38 16.36 24.09
N LEU A 200 -12.77 17.53 24.32
CA LEU A 200 -11.60 17.99 23.56
C LEU A 200 -10.37 17.09 23.78
N GLU A 201 -10.09 16.69 25.02
CA GLU A 201 -8.95 15.81 25.31
C GLU A 201 -9.10 14.43 24.64
N MET A 202 -10.33 13.90 24.56
CA MET A 202 -10.62 12.64 23.84
C MET A 202 -10.45 12.79 22.33
N GLU A 203 -10.83 13.93 21.75
CA GLU A 203 -10.58 14.24 20.33
C GLU A 203 -9.07 14.31 20.02
N GLU A 204 -8.30 14.98 20.89
CA GLU A 204 -6.84 15.07 20.75
C GLU A 204 -6.17 13.70 20.84
N LEU A 205 -6.62 12.86 21.79
CA LEU A 205 -6.15 11.49 21.93
C LEU A 205 -6.49 10.64 20.69
N ALA A 206 -7.72 10.75 20.18
CA ALA A 206 -8.15 10.01 19.00
C ALA A 206 -7.31 10.37 17.76
N ARG A 207 -7.04 11.67 17.57
CA ARG A 207 -6.14 12.14 16.52
C ARG A 207 -4.72 11.61 16.70
N ALA A 208 -4.15 11.69 17.91
CA ALA A 208 -2.79 11.21 18.17
C ALA A 208 -2.65 9.70 17.89
N VAL A 209 -3.64 8.90 18.30
CA VAL A 209 -3.67 7.46 18.00
C VAL A 209 -3.77 7.20 16.50
N THR A 210 -4.59 7.97 15.79
CA THR A 210 -4.73 7.85 14.34
C THR A 210 -3.41 8.14 13.61
N GLU A 211 -2.73 9.22 13.99
CA GLU A 211 -1.45 9.64 13.39
C GLU A 211 -0.31 8.65 13.70
N GLN A 212 -0.31 8.05 14.89
CA GLN A 212 0.86 7.29 15.37
C GLN A 212 0.71 5.77 15.30
N ARG A 213 -0.51 5.24 15.44
CA ARG A 213 -0.73 3.81 15.70
C ARG A 213 -1.50 3.12 14.58
N VAL A 214 -2.44 3.80 13.92
CA VAL A 214 -3.27 3.18 12.86
C VAL A 214 -2.42 2.76 11.67
N ALA A 215 -1.50 3.61 11.19
CA ALA A 215 -0.64 3.28 10.07
C ALA A 215 0.26 2.06 10.36
N ALA A 216 0.88 2.02 11.54
CA ALA A 216 1.73 0.90 11.95
C ALA A 216 0.96 -0.42 12.09
N ALA A 217 -0.26 -0.37 12.65
CA ALA A 217 -1.15 -1.52 12.76
C ALA A 217 -1.62 -2.01 11.38
N ALA A 218 -1.97 -1.09 10.48
CA ALA A 218 -2.34 -1.39 9.11
C ALA A 218 -1.17 -2.07 8.39
N ASP A 219 0.03 -1.50 8.53
CA ASP A 219 1.21 -2.09 7.93
C ASP A 219 1.44 -3.51 8.40
N TRP A 220 1.31 -3.78 9.69
CA TRP A 220 1.42 -5.14 10.25
C TRP A 220 0.39 -6.10 9.65
N LEU A 221 -0.87 -5.67 9.52
CA LEU A 221 -1.94 -6.49 8.94
C LEU A 221 -1.67 -6.84 7.47
N PHE A 222 -1.01 -5.95 6.73
CA PHE A 222 -0.69 -6.13 5.31
C PHE A 222 0.77 -6.53 5.07
N ARG A 223 1.47 -7.08 6.07
CA ARG A 223 2.79 -7.68 5.86
C ARG A 223 2.64 -8.98 5.06
N PRO A 224 3.43 -9.19 3.98
CA PRO A 224 3.50 -10.48 3.34
C PRO A 224 3.96 -11.54 4.36
N ALA A 225 3.33 -12.72 4.33
CA ALA A 225 3.77 -13.83 5.16
C ALA A 225 5.21 -14.19 4.76
N ARG A 226 6.16 -14.05 5.69
CA ARG A 226 7.52 -14.54 5.45
C ARG A 226 7.46 -16.06 5.33
N THR A 227 7.59 -16.57 4.11
CA THR A 227 7.78 -17.99 3.80
C THR A 227 9.18 -18.46 4.18
#